data_AF-A0A925ZXY8-F1
#
_entry.id   AF-A0A925ZXY8-F1
#
_cell.length_a   1.000
_cell.length_b   1.000
_cell.length_c   1.000
_cell.angle_alpha   90.00
_cell.angle_beta   90.00
_cell.angle_gamma   90.00
#
_symmetry.space_group_name_H-M   'P 1'
#
loop_
_entity.id
_entity.type
_entity.pdbx_description
1 polymer ?
#
loop_
_entity_poly.entity_id
_entity_poly.type
_entity_poly.pdbx_seq_one_letter_code
_entity_poly.pdbx_strand_id
1 'polypeptide(L)' 'MKDMDRTPQRAFTEVGNGSIDFKKLFAQANQAGLQYFFVEQDATPGSPFESVTKSIAYIKKNLV' A
#
# COMPACT_ATOMS: atom_id res chain seq x y z
N MET A 1 -3.87 -0.30 -4.82
CA MET A 1 -3.22 -0.40 -3.51
C MET A 1 -2.68 0.97 -3.19
N LYS A 2 -3.31 1.59 -2.20
CA LYS A 2 -3.09 2.95 -1.73
C LYS A 2 -3.32 2.91 -0.22
N ASP A 3 -2.55 3.67 0.52
CA ASP A 3 -2.62 3.67 1.99
C ASP A 3 -2.81 5.09 2.51
N MET A 4 -3.24 5.16 3.76
CA MET A 4 -3.66 6.39 4.41
C MET A 4 -3.08 6.40 5.81
N ASP A 5 -2.42 7.49 6.18
CA ASP A 5 -1.80 7.61 7.48
C ASP A 5 -2.82 7.54 8.63
N ARG A 6 -2.33 7.40 9.85
CA ARG A 6 -3.16 7.30 11.06
C ARG A 6 -3.44 8.65 11.71
N THR A 7 -3.07 9.75 11.06
CA THR A 7 -3.26 11.09 11.61
C THR A 7 -4.72 11.53 11.40
N PRO A 8 -5.20 12.54 12.16
CA PRO A 8 -6.53 13.12 11.90
C PRO A 8 -6.70 13.65 10.48
N GLN A 9 -5.59 14.10 9.84
CA GLN A 9 -5.57 14.62 8.48
C GLN A 9 -5.80 13.51 7.45
N ARG A 10 -5.52 12.24 7.78
CA ARG A 10 -5.72 11.08 6.92
C ARG A 10 -5.08 11.28 5.54
N ALA A 11 -3.85 11.78 5.54
CA ALA A 11 -3.13 12.03 4.31
C ALA A 11 -2.72 10.71 3.64
N PHE A 12 -2.47 10.76 2.33
CA PHE A 12 -1.95 9.60 1.62
C PHE A 12 -0.51 9.30 2.09
N THR A 13 -0.22 8.01 2.20
CA THR A 13 1.10 7.52 2.58
C THR A 13 1.42 6.25 1.80
N GLU A 14 2.69 5.85 1.80
CA GLU A 14 3.15 4.65 1.14
C GLU A 14 2.56 3.38 1.76
N VAL A 15 2.29 2.38 0.91
CA VAL A 15 1.71 1.10 1.32
C VAL A 15 2.56 0.46 2.42
N GLY A 16 1.94 0.19 3.58
CA GLY A 16 2.60 -0.41 4.74
C GLY A 16 2.96 0.58 5.84
N ASN A 17 2.92 1.89 5.56
CA ASN A 17 3.12 2.94 6.57
C ASN A 17 1.80 3.46 7.15
N GLY A 18 0.67 3.19 6.49
CA GLY A 18 -0.62 3.71 6.88
C GLY A 18 -1.44 2.74 7.72
N SER A 19 -2.75 2.96 7.69
CA SER A 19 -3.75 2.38 8.58
C SER A 19 -4.26 1.01 8.11
N ILE A 20 -4.07 0.65 6.84
CA ILE A 20 -4.64 -0.57 6.26
C ILE A 20 -3.77 -1.79 6.59
N ASP A 21 -4.38 -2.81 7.18
CA ASP A 21 -3.72 -4.10 7.43
C ASP A 21 -3.71 -4.99 6.17
N PHE A 22 -2.76 -4.72 5.28
CA PHE A 22 -2.63 -5.47 4.04
C PHE A 22 -2.22 -6.93 4.25
N LYS A 23 -1.52 -7.28 5.34
CA LYS A 23 -1.14 -8.67 5.61
C LYS A 23 -2.38 -9.52 5.87
N LYS A 24 -3.31 -9.01 6.68
CA LYS A 24 -4.59 -9.67 6.93
C LYS A 24 -5.44 -9.81 5.67
N LEU A 25 -5.45 -8.79 4.80
CA LEU A 25 -6.17 -8.86 3.52
C LEU A 25 -5.55 -9.88 2.57
N PHE A 26 -4.23 -9.85 2.39
CA PHE A 26 -3.51 -10.75 1.47
C PHE A 26 -3.51 -12.20 1.95
N ALA A 27 -3.66 -12.47 3.25
CA ALA A 27 -3.91 -13.82 3.76
C ALA A 27 -5.19 -14.46 3.17
N GLN A 28 -6.13 -13.65 2.65
CA GLN A 28 -7.37 -14.10 2.01
C GLN A 28 -7.31 -14.02 0.47
N ALA A 29 -6.17 -13.64 -0.13
CA ALA A 29 -6.04 -13.40 -1.56
C ALA A 29 -6.43 -14.62 -2.40
N ASN A 30 -5.99 -15.83 -1.99
CA ASN A 30 -6.30 -17.07 -2.68
C ASN A 30 -7.80 -17.39 -2.64
N GLN A 31 -8.45 -17.21 -1.49
CA GLN A 31 -9.90 -17.42 -1.35
C GLN A 31 -10.69 -16.43 -2.21
N ALA A 32 -10.23 -15.19 -2.30
CA ALA A 32 -10.84 -14.17 -3.15
C ALA A 32 -10.58 -14.39 -4.66
N GLY A 33 -9.70 -15.33 -5.03
CA GLY A 33 -9.29 -15.53 -6.41
C GLY A 33 -8.47 -14.37 -6.98
N LEU A 34 -7.79 -13.58 -6.14
CA LEU A 34 -7.06 -12.39 -6.54
C LEU A 34 -5.93 -12.74 -7.54
N GLN A 35 -6.05 -12.27 -8.78
CA GLN A 35 -5.04 -12.49 -9.82
C GLN A 35 -4.08 -11.30 -9.97
N TYR A 36 -4.61 -10.07 -9.88
CA TYR A 36 -3.85 -8.84 -10.09
C TYR A 36 -4.27 -7.76 -9.10
N PHE A 37 -3.32 -6.91 -8.75
CA PHE A 37 -3.56 -5.66 -8.05
C PHE A 37 -2.61 -4.59 -8.60
N PHE A 38 -3.03 -3.34 -8.50
CA PHE A 38 -2.23 -2.19 -8.95
C PHE A 38 -1.80 -1.37 -7.74
N VAL A 39 -0.65 -0.74 -7.81
CA VAL A 39 -0.21 0.26 -6.81
C VAL A 39 -0.42 1.63 -7.43
N GLU A 40 -1.05 2.53 -6.69
CA GLU A 40 -1.29 3.91 -7.14
C GLU A 40 -0.72 4.91 -6.14
N GLN A 41 -0.32 6.07 -6.64
CA GLN A 41 0.08 7.22 -5.85
C GLN A 41 -0.72 8.44 -6.31
N ASP A 42 -1.09 9.26 -5.35
CA ASP A 42 -1.85 10.50 -5.56
C ASP A 42 -0.99 11.66 -5.04
N ALA A 43 -1.51 12.54 -4.18
CA ALA A 43 -0.67 13.48 -3.45
C ALA A 43 0.41 12.73 -2.65
N THR A 44 1.67 13.09 -2.89
CA THR A 44 2.84 12.52 -2.22
C THR A 44 3.61 13.64 -1.52
N PRO A 45 4.16 13.40 -0.31
CA PRO A 45 4.91 14.42 0.42
C PRO A 45 6.26 14.77 -0.25
N GLY A 46 6.72 13.96 -1.20
CA GLY A 46 7.95 14.14 -1.96
C GLY A 46 7.80 13.65 -3.40
N SER A 47 8.84 13.01 -3.94
CA SER A 47 8.79 12.48 -5.31
C SER A 47 7.78 11.32 -5.43
N PRO A 48 6.87 11.34 -6.42
CA PRO A 48 5.98 10.22 -6.70
C PRO A 48 6.74 8.91 -6.99
N PHE A 49 7.91 9.03 -7.63
CA PHE A 49 8.77 7.88 -7.91
C PHE A 49 9.38 7.27 -6.65
N GLU A 50 9.72 8.09 -5.66
CA GLU A 50 10.19 7.58 -4.37
C GLU A 50 9.07 6.91 -3.58
N SER A 51 7.88 7.51 -3.55
CA SER A 51 6.72 6.94 -2.85
C SER A 51 6.27 5.61 -3.47
N VAL A 52 6.21 5.50 -4.80
CA VAL A 52 5.91 4.22 -5.46
C VAL A 52 7.01 3.19 -5.23
N THR A 53 8.28 3.60 -5.20
CA THR A 53 9.42 2.71 -4.91
C THR A 53 9.35 2.14 -3.50
N LYS A 54 9.03 2.97 -2.50
CA LYS A 54 8.81 2.51 -1.11
C LYS A 54 7.62 1.54 -1.02
N SER A 55 6.51 1.87 -1.67
CA SER A 55 5.30 1.04 -1.65
C SER A 55 5.55 -0.34 -2.28
N ILE A 56 6.20 -0.39 -3.45
CA ILE A 56 6.49 -1.68 -4.10
C ILE A 56 7.53 -2.50 -3.32
N ALA A 57 8.49 -1.86 -2.66
CA ALA A 57 9.46 -2.54 -1.80
C ALA A 57 8.77 -3.21 -0.59
N TYR A 58 7.81 -2.53 0.05
CA TYR A 58 7.01 -3.13 1.12
C TYR A 58 6.22 -4.34 0.62
N ILE A 59 5.52 -4.21 -0.50
CA ILE A 59 4.68 -5.26 -1.09
C ILE A 59 5.51 -6.52 -1.38
N LYS A 60 6.62 -6.39 -2.11
CA LYS A 60 7.51 -7.51 -2.48
C LYS A 60 8.19 -8.18 -1.28
N LYS A 61 8.30 -7.49 -0.15
CA LYS A 61 8.94 -8.03 1.05
C LYS A 61 7.94 -8.73 1.96
N ASN A 62 6.67 -8.34 1.94
CA ASN A 62 5.71 -8.70 2.99
C ASN A 62 4.43 -9.35 2.50
N LEU A 63 4.02 -9.16 1.25
CA LEU A 63 2.70 -9.54 0.75
C LEU A 63 2.74 -10.55 -0.40
N VAL A 64 3.80 -10.53 -1.22
CA VAL A 64 4.02 -11.42 -2.37
C VAL A 64 5.47 -11.89 -2.43
#